data_AF-A0A8J3W2R6-F1
#
_entry.id   AF-A0A8J3W2R6-F1
#
_cell.length_a   1.000
_cell.length_b   1.000
_cell.length_c   1.000
_cell.angle_alpha   90.00
_cell.angle_beta   90.00
_cell.angle_gamma   90.00
#
_symmetry.space_group_name_H-M   'P 1'
#
loop_
_entity.id
_entity.type
_entity.pdbx_description
1 polymer ?
#
loop_
_entity_poly.entity_id
_entity_poly.type
_entity_poly.pdbx_seq_one_letter_code
_entity_poly.pdbx_strand_id
1 'polypeptide(L)'
;MAEPVAETAAGTASPASRGLQEPSGLLVSEASSGALPALPGSSAPDAPDASEASDASGAPAAVGGPGGPETPEPGLRAGLEAILLVVDEPVAEVTLAQVLERPTHEVAAALRELSAEYTATGRGFDLREVAGGWRFYTRAECASLVERFVRDGQQTRLTQAALETLAVVAYRQPVSRARVAAIRGVNSDGVMRTLVARGLVEEAGTEPESQAVLYRTTSYFLERMGLRDLGELPELAPFLPDDVETLEEHRQ
;
A
#
# COMPACT_ATOMS: atom_id res chain seq x y z
N MET A 1 22.30 -62.10 -50.24
CA MET A 1 21.04 -61.80 -49.52
C MET A 1 20.72 -60.34 -49.78
N ALA A 2 19.52 -60.12 -50.33
CA ALA A 2 18.69 -58.91 -50.49
C ALA A 2 19.24 -57.48 -50.25
N GLU A 3 19.00 -56.63 -51.26
CA GLU A 3 18.69 -55.17 -51.24
C GLU A 3 17.60 -54.76 -50.20
N PRO A 4 17.28 -53.46 -49.91
CA PRO A 4 17.24 -52.26 -50.79
C PRO A 4 17.82 -50.94 -50.18
N VAL A 5 18.18 -49.89 -50.93
CA VAL A 5 17.44 -48.85 -51.71
C VAL A 5 16.49 -47.96 -50.89
N ALA A 6 16.81 -46.65 -50.82
CA ALA A 6 15.94 -45.47 -50.93
C ALA A 6 16.61 -44.23 -50.26
N GLU A 7 16.47 -42.96 -50.65
CA GLU A 7 15.92 -42.23 -51.80
C GLU A 7 16.06 -40.71 -51.49
N THR A 8 16.39 -39.89 -52.50
CA THR A 8 16.00 -38.47 -52.79
C THR A 8 16.08 -37.40 -51.67
N ALA A 9 16.90 -36.34 -51.73
CA ALA A 9 17.07 -35.22 -52.68
C ALA A 9 16.07 -34.03 -52.55
N ALA A 10 16.65 -32.86 -52.24
CA ALA A 10 16.47 -31.51 -52.81
C ALA A 10 15.10 -30.77 -52.84
N GLY A 11 15.21 -29.45 -52.55
CA GLY A 11 14.30 -28.37 -53.00
C GLY A 11 13.31 -27.90 -51.93
N THR A 12 12.92 -26.63 -51.76
CA THR A 12 13.11 -25.38 -52.53
C THR A 12 12.55 -24.20 -51.69
N ALA A 13 12.85 -22.97 -52.12
CA ALA A 13 12.58 -21.67 -51.50
C ALA A 13 11.09 -21.26 -51.29
N SER A 14 10.88 -20.35 -50.29
CA SER A 14 10.00 -19.13 -50.15
C SER A 14 8.60 -19.06 -50.81
N PRO A 15 7.61 -18.18 -50.44
CA PRO A 15 7.62 -17.01 -49.53
C PRO A 15 6.34 -16.79 -48.65
N ALA A 16 6.41 -15.74 -47.81
CA ALA A 16 5.37 -14.77 -47.38
C ALA A 16 3.90 -15.20 -47.08
N SER A 17 3.47 -14.84 -45.86
CA SER A 17 2.26 -14.03 -45.51
C SER A 17 1.28 -14.64 -44.49
N ARG A 18 1.04 -13.85 -43.43
CA ARG A 18 -0.25 -13.58 -42.76
C ARG A 18 -0.75 -14.56 -41.67
N GLY A 19 -0.98 -14.01 -40.48
CA GLY A 19 -1.87 -14.60 -39.48
C GLY A 19 -1.65 -14.03 -38.08
N LEU A 20 -2.61 -13.22 -37.62
CA LEU A 20 -2.79 -12.79 -36.23
C LEU A 20 -2.76 -13.99 -35.27
N GLN A 21 -2.10 -13.87 -34.11
CA GLN A 21 -2.53 -14.56 -32.89
C GLN A 21 -2.13 -13.74 -31.65
N GLU A 22 -3.10 -13.58 -30.77
CA GLU A 22 -3.19 -12.72 -29.60
C GLU A 22 -2.21 -13.06 -28.45
N PRO A 23 -1.97 -12.11 -27.52
CA PRO A 23 -1.14 -12.32 -26.34
C PRO A 23 -1.90 -13.10 -25.25
N SER A 24 -1.40 -14.28 -24.89
CA SER A 24 -1.79 -15.01 -23.67
C SER A 24 -0.74 -14.79 -22.58
N GLY A 25 -1.16 -14.35 -21.40
CA GLY A 25 -0.30 -14.41 -20.21
C GLY A 25 -0.55 -13.33 -19.17
N LEU A 26 -1.78 -13.24 -18.67
CA LEU A 26 -2.13 -12.62 -17.40
C LEU A 26 -1.30 -13.26 -16.27
N LEU A 27 -0.59 -12.46 -15.45
CA LEU A 27 -0.48 -12.72 -14.02
C LEU A 27 -0.51 -11.38 -13.28
N VAL A 28 -1.67 -11.12 -12.69
CA VAL A 28 -1.98 -10.06 -11.75
C VAL A 28 -1.28 -10.39 -10.44
N SER A 29 -0.66 -9.40 -9.79
CA SER A 29 -0.35 -9.50 -8.36
C SER A 29 -0.80 -8.23 -7.67
N GLU A 30 -1.70 -8.44 -6.72
CA GLU A 30 -2.39 -7.48 -5.86
C GLU A 30 -1.40 -6.58 -5.10
N ALA A 31 -1.70 -5.28 -5.06
CA ALA A 31 -1.05 -4.33 -4.16
C ALA A 31 -2.13 -3.69 -3.28
N SER A 32 -2.16 -4.18 -2.05
CA SER A 32 -3.03 -3.76 -0.94
C SER A 32 -2.89 -2.27 -0.62
N SER A 33 -4.05 -1.64 -0.43
CA SER A 33 -4.28 -0.26 -0.04
C SER A 33 -3.59 0.10 1.29
N GLY A 34 -2.95 1.27 1.34
CA GLY A 34 -2.35 1.86 2.54
C GLY A 34 -2.38 3.38 2.45
N ALA A 35 -3.11 4.01 3.37
CA ALA A 35 -3.46 5.43 3.41
C ALA A 35 -2.24 6.39 3.50
N LEU A 36 -2.32 7.50 2.77
CA LEU A 36 -1.36 8.62 2.81
C LEU A 36 -1.68 9.59 3.97
N PRO A 37 -0.68 10.16 4.67
CA PRO A 37 -0.92 11.19 5.68
C PRO A 37 -1.04 12.60 5.08
N ALA A 38 -1.86 13.43 5.73
CA ALA A 38 -2.25 14.79 5.32
C ALA A 38 -1.16 15.86 5.53
N LEU A 39 -1.10 16.84 4.63
CA LEU A 39 -0.25 18.04 4.71
C LEU A 39 -1.06 19.22 5.30
N PRO A 40 -0.48 20.10 6.16
CA PRO A 40 -1.19 21.25 6.69
C PRO A 40 -0.92 22.55 5.90
N GLY A 41 -2.00 23.32 5.70
CA GLY A 41 -2.06 24.77 5.86
C GLY A 41 -1.51 25.66 4.74
N SER A 42 -2.40 26.34 4.01
CA SER A 42 -2.09 27.66 3.44
C SER A 42 -3.30 28.58 3.52
N SER A 43 -3.25 29.51 4.47
CA SER A 43 -4.18 30.63 4.61
C SER A 43 -3.99 31.64 3.47
N ALA A 44 -5.09 32.17 2.94
CA ALA A 44 -5.12 33.33 2.06
C ALA A 44 -5.89 34.47 2.73
N PRO A 45 -5.39 35.71 2.63
CA PRO A 45 -6.23 36.90 2.58
C PRO A 45 -5.77 37.77 1.37
N ASP A 46 -6.42 38.79 0.84
CA ASP A 46 -7.64 39.57 1.10
C ASP A 46 -7.83 40.41 -0.19
N ALA A 47 -9.06 40.79 -0.57
CA ALA A 47 -9.34 42.00 -1.37
C ALA A 47 -10.85 42.18 -1.67
N PRO A 48 -11.32 43.43 -1.87
CA PRO A 48 -12.52 43.91 -1.18
C PRO A 48 -13.67 44.42 -2.08
N ASP A 49 -14.82 44.56 -1.40
CA ASP A 49 -15.87 45.61 -1.42
C ASP A 49 -16.43 46.22 -2.72
N ALA A 50 -17.75 46.16 -2.88
CA ALA A 50 -18.60 47.30 -3.28
C ALA A 50 -20.12 47.03 -3.13
N SER A 51 -20.71 47.70 -2.12
CA SER A 51 -21.93 48.53 -2.16
C SER A 51 -23.33 47.96 -2.50
N GLU A 52 -24.06 47.63 -1.42
CA GLU A 52 -25.34 48.18 -0.92
C GLU A 52 -26.38 48.90 -1.82
N ALA A 53 -27.65 48.46 -1.72
CA ALA A 53 -28.90 49.19 -1.33
C ALA A 53 -30.11 48.29 -1.72
N SER A 54 -31.22 48.08 -0.99
CA SER A 54 -32.03 48.96 -0.14
C SER A 54 -33.06 48.13 0.68
N ASP A 55 -33.39 48.65 1.86
CA ASP A 55 -34.38 48.31 2.91
C ASP A 55 -35.73 47.67 2.52
N ALA A 56 -36.25 46.76 3.39
CA ALA A 56 -37.28 47.10 4.39
C ALA A 56 -37.78 45.90 5.24
N SER A 57 -37.42 45.95 6.54
CA SER A 57 -38.16 45.59 7.77
C SER A 57 -39.25 44.51 7.80
N GLY A 58 -39.07 43.53 8.71
CA GLY A 58 -40.16 42.76 9.31
C GLY A 58 -39.71 41.52 10.08
N ALA A 59 -39.22 41.66 11.31
CA ALA A 59 -39.17 40.57 12.29
C ALA A 59 -40.31 40.73 13.31
N PRO A 60 -40.86 39.63 13.86
CA PRO A 60 -40.33 39.22 15.14
C PRO A 60 -40.08 37.70 15.27
N ALA A 61 -39.21 37.40 16.22
CA ALA A 61 -38.64 36.11 16.57
C ALA A 61 -39.63 35.07 17.13
N ALA A 62 -39.37 33.78 16.87
CA ALA A 62 -39.21 32.76 17.92
C ALA A 62 -38.66 31.42 17.38
N VAL A 63 -37.39 31.13 17.76
CA VAL A 63 -36.85 29.88 18.33
C VAL A 63 -37.11 28.52 17.63
N GLY A 64 -36.03 27.90 17.15
CA GLY A 64 -35.99 26.46 16.82
C GLY A 64 -34.63 25.91 16.40
N GLY A 65 -33.68 25.77 17.34
CA GLY A 65 -32.54 24.82 17.28
C GLY A 65 -31.25 25.28 16.58
N PRO A 66 -30.04 24.96 17.11
CA PRO A 66 -28.80 25.14 16.37
C PRO A 66 -28.75 24.05 15.29
N GLY A 67 -29.14 24.39 14.07
CA GLY A 67 -28.78 23.60 12.91
C GLY A 67 -27.26 23.46 12.91
N GLY A 68 -26.77 22.22 13.04
CA GLY A 68 -25.38 21.92 12.71
C GLY A 68 -25.11 22.38 11.28
N PRO A 69 -23.83 22.54 10.86
CA PRO A 69 -23.53 22.91 9.49
C PRO A 69 -24.21 21.88 8.56
N GLU A 70 -25.25 22.30 7.86
CA GLU A 70 -25.85 21.53 6.77
C GLU A 70 -24.75 21.43 5.71
N THR A 71 -24.00 20.33 5.73
CA THR A 71 -23.00 20.06 4.71
C THR A 71 -23.74 19.98 3.38
N PRO A 72 -23.42 20.85 2.39
CA PRO A 72 -24.06 20.78 1.10
C PRO A 72 -23.84 19.38 0.51
N GLU A 73 -24.93 18.71 0.16
CA GLU A 73 -24.88 17.39 -0.49
C GLU A 73 -23.95 17.47 -1.71
N PRO A 74 -22.93 16.60 -1.81
CA PRO A 74 -22.00 16.65 -2.92
C PRO A 74 -22.74 16.39 -4.23
N GLY A 75 -22.39 17.13 -5.28
CA GLY A 75 -22.96 16.90 -6.61
C GLY A 75 -22.66 15.48 -7.12
N LEU A 76 -23.49 14.97 -8.04
CA LEU A 76 -23.40 13.61 -8.60
C LEU A 76 -21.97 13.19 -8.99
N ARG A 77 -21.25 14.06 -9.70
CA ARG A 77 -19.86 13.80 -10.12
C ARG A 77 -18.91 13.62 -8.93
N ALA A 78 -18.98 14.50 -7.94
CA ALA A 78 -18.18 14.42 -6.73
C ALA A 78 -18.51 13.16 -5.90
N GLY A 79 -19.78 12.78 -5.83
CA GLY A 79 -20.21 11.53 -5.19
C GLY A 79 -19.63 10.29 -5.89
N LEU A 80 -19.67 10.25 -7.23
CA LEU A 80 -19.07 9.16 -8.01
C LEU A 80 -17.56 9.07 -7.80
N GLU A 81 -16.85 10.19 -7.86
CA GLU A 81 -15.41 10.27 -7.59
C GLU A 81 -15.07 9.73 -6.20
N ALA A 82 -15.80 10.18 -5.17
CA ALA A 82 -15.57 9.78 -3.79
C ALA A 82 -15.76 8.27 -3.58
N ILE A 83 -16.83 7.70 -4.13
CA ILE A 83 -17.09 6.25 -4.04
C ILE A 83 -16.01 5.47 -4.80
N LEU A 84 -15.73 5.85 -6.05
CA LEU A 84 -14.77 5.14 -6.91
C LEU A 84 -13.32 5.24 -6.42
N LEU A 85 -12.99 6.24 -5.61
CA LEU A 85 -11.67 6.38 -5.00
C LEU A 85 -11.41 5.31 -3.91
N VAL A 86 -12.46 4.84 -3.22
CA VAL A 86 -12.33 3.95 -2.06
C VAL A 86 -12.41 2.47 -2.42
N VAL A 87 -13.05 2.14 -3.54
CA VAL A 87 -13.31 0.74 -3.94
C VAL A 87 -12.03 0.04 -4.41
N ASP A 88 -11.93 -1.26 -4.14
CA ASP A 88 -10.83 -2.15 -4.54
C ASP A 88 -11.18 -3.08 -5.73
N GLU A 89 -12.46 -3.17 -6.08
CA GLU A 89 -12.97 -3.89 -7.25
C GLU A 89 -13.78 -2.98 -8.21
N PRO A 90 -14.04 -3.39 -9.47
CA PRO A 90 -14.94 -2.68 -10.37
C PRO A 90 -16.39 -2.66 -9.86
N VAL A 91 -17.04 -1.49 -9.89
CA VAL A 91 -18.41 -1.33 -9.38
C VAL A 91 -19.42 -1.10 -10.50
N ALA A 92 -20.49 -1.89 -10.52
CA ALA A 92 -21.56 -1.77 -11.50
C ALA A 92 -22.33 -0.44 -11.38
N GLU A 93 -22.78 0.10 -12.51
CA GLU A 93 -23.56 1.34 -12.56
C GLU A 93 -24.84 1.29 -11.72
N VAL A 94 -25.48 0.11 -11.66
CA VAL A 94 -26.69 -0.12 -10.86
C VAL A 94 -26.41 0.05 -9.37
N THR A 95 -25.27 -0.44 -8.88
CA THR A 95 -24.86 -0.29 -7.49
C THR A 95 -24.57 1.17 -7.15
N LEU A 96 -23.86 1.88 -8.03
CA LEU A 96 -23.60 3.31 -7.86
C LEU A 96 -24.89 4.13 -7.85
N ALA A 97 -25.84 3.80 -8.73
CA ALA A 97 -27.15 4.42 -8.82
C ALA A 97 -27.99 4.22 -7.55
N GLN A 98 -27.92 3.03 -6.95
CA GLN A 98 -28.59 2.74 -5.67
C GLN A 98 -28.01 3.56 -4.52
N VAL A 99 -26.68 3.64 -4.41
CA VAL A 99 -26.00 4.37 -3.32
C VAL A 99 -26.22 5.88 -3.45
N LEU A 100 -26.23 6.41 -4.66
CA LEU A 100 -26.40 7.84 -4.93
C LEU A 100 -27.88 8.26 -5.03
N GLU A 101 -28.81 7.30 -4.96
CA GLU A 101 -30.25 7.51 -5.14
C GLU A 101 -30.58 8.25 -6.46
N ARG A 102 -29.91 7.87 -7.55
CA ARG A 102 -30.09 8.47 -8.89
C ARG A 102 -30.53 7.44 -9.92
N PRO A 103 -31.17 7.85 -11.02
CA PRO A 103 -31.43 6.97 -12.15
C PRO A 103 -30.12 6.43 -12.76
N THR A 104 -30.08 5.12 -13.07
CA THR A 104 -28.88 4.46 -13.62
C THR A 104 -28.36 5.13 -14.90
N HIS A 105 -29.25 5.62 -15.77
CA HIS A 105 -28.85 6.30 -17.00
C HIS A 105 -28.12 7.63 -16.76
N GLU A 106 -28.44 8.36 -15.69
CA GLU A 106 -27.74 9.59 -15.31
C GLU A 106 -26.33 9.27 -14.79
N VAL A 107 -26.20 8.23 -13.97
CA VAL A 107 -24.91 7.75 -13.46
C VAL A 107 -24.01 7.30 -14.62
N ALA A 108 -24.55 6.51 -15.54
CA ALA A 108 -23.84 6.03 -16.71
C ALA A 108 -23.36 7.18 -17.61
N ALA A 109 -24.18 8.22 -17.78
CA ALA A 109 -23.80 9.44 -18.51
C ALA A 109 -22.66 10.18 -17.80
N ALA A 110 -22.79 10.41 -16.50
CA ALA A 110 -21.79 11.10 -15.70
C ALA A 110 -20.44 10.36 -15.68
N LEU A 111 -20.43 9.03 -15.59
CA LEU A 111 -19.21 8.21 -15.63
C LEU A 111 -18.48 8.33 -16.96
N ARG A 112 -19.22 8.30 -18.08
CA ARG A 112 -18.64 8.49 -19.43
C ARG A 112 -18.09 9.89 -19.62
N GLU A 113 -18.79 10.91 -19.13
CA GLU A 113 -18.31 12.30 -19.17
C GLU A 113 -17.02 12.47 -18.36
N LEU A 114 -16.98 11.95 -17.12
CA LEU A 114 -15.79 11.99 -16.27
C LEU A 114 -14.61 11.26 -16.91
N SER A 115 -14.83 10.07 -17.46
CA SER A 115 -13.81 9.29 -18.17
C SER A 115 -13.21 10.07 -19.35
N ALA A 116 -14.07 10.70 -20.17
CA ALA A 116 -13.63 11.53 -21.28
C ALA A 116 -12.87 12.78 -20.81
N GLU A 117 -13.34 13.44 -19.75
CA GLU A 117 -12.73 14.63 -19.17
C GLU A 117 -11.32 14.33 -18.60
N TYR A 118 -11.17 13.26 -17.82
CA TYR A 118 -9.86 12.85 -17.30
C TYR A 118 -8.87 12.47 -18.41
N THR A 119 -9.39 11.86 -19.48
CA THR A 119 -8.60 11.54 -20.66
C THR A 119 -8.14 12.80 -21.38
N ALA A 120 -9.05 13.75 -21.64
CA ALA A 120 -8.75 14.98 -22.34
C ALA A 120 -7.81 15.90 -21.56
N THR A 121 -7.91 15.93 -20.23
CA THR A 121 -7.07 16.74 -19.35
C THR A 121 -5.70 16.11 -19.06
N GLY A 122 -5.45 14.88 -19.52
CA GLY A 122 -4.16 14.21 -19.35
C GLY A 122 -3.83 13.86 -17.90
N ARG A 123 -4.83 13.46 -17.09
CA ARG A 123 -4.59 13.01 -15.71
C ARG A 123 -3.74 11.75 -15.67
N GLY A 124 -3.02 11.53 -14.57
CA GLY A 124 -2.18 10.35 -14.32
C GLY A 124 -2.96 9.06 -14.03
N PHE A 125 -4.29 9.14 -14.00
CA PHE A 125 -5.22 8.03 -13.86
C PHE A 125 -6.30 8.11 -14.94
N ASP A 126 -6.91 6.97 -15.24
CA ASP A 126 -8.06 6.81 -16.12
C ASP A 126 -9.22 6.18 -15.35
N LEU A 127 -10.43 6.65 -15.62
CA LEU A 127 -11.66 5.96 -15.21
C LEU A 127 -12.10 5.03 -16.36
N ARG A 128 -12.16 3.72 -16.10
CA ARG A 128 -12.43 2.71 -17.14
C ARG A 128 -13.57 1.78 -16.74
N GLU A 129 -14.32 1.33 -17.73
CA GLU A 129 -15.30 0.26 -17.60
C GLU A 129 -14.62 -1.09 -17.89
N VAL A 130 -14.65 -2.00 -16.92
CA VAL A 130 -14.07 -3.35 -16.99
C VAL A 130 -15.03 -4.35 -16.36
N ALA A 131 -15.30 -5.45 -17.06
CA ALA A 131 -16.18 -6.53 -16.60
C ALA A 131 -17.60 -6.06 -16.16
N GLY A 132 -18.12 -5.00 -16.80
CA GLY A 132 -19.43 -4.43 -16.47
C GLY A 132 -19.44 -3.54 -15.23
N GLY A 133 -18.27 -3.13 -14.73
CA GLY A 133 -18.12 -2.18 -13.63
C GLY A 133 -17.10 -1.10 -13.92
N TRP A 134 -17.12 -0.03 -13.15
CA TRP A 134 -16.25 1.13 -13.29
C TRP A 134 -15.17 1.16 -12.21
N ARG A 135 -13.94 1.55 -12.57
CA ARG A 135 -12.81 1.64 -11.65
C ARG A 135 -11.74 2.62 -12.14
N PHE A 136 -11.02 3.24 -11.20
CA PHE A 136 -9.81 4.00 -11.49
C PHE A 136 -8.61 3.10 -11.74
N TYR A 137 -7.84 3.44 -12.77
CA TYR A 137 -6.57 2.79 -13.11
C TYR A 137 -5.49 3.85 -13.28
N THR A 138 -4.24 3.51 -12.99
CA THR A 138 -3.10 4.37 -13.35
C THR A 138 -2.90 4.36 -14.87
N ARG A 139 -2.54 5.52 -15.42
CA ARG A 139 -2.22 5.63 -16.85
C ARG A 139 -0.97 4.82 -17.20
N ALA A 140 -0.91 4.28 -18.41
CA ALA A 140 0.23 3.45 -18.85
C ALA A 140 1.54 4.26 -18.89
N GLU A 141 1.45 5.54 -19.23
CA GLU A 141 2.57 6.50 -19.26
C GLU A 141 3.16 6.71 -17.87
N CYS A 142 2.38 6.50 -16.80
CA CYS A 142 2.83 6.60 -15.41
C CYS A 142 3.36 5.28 -14.86
N ALA A 143 3.32 4.17 -15.61
CA ALA A 143 3.68 2.84 -15.12
C ALA A 143 5.09 2.78 -14.52
N SER A 144 6.08 3.37 -15.19
CA SER A 144 7.47 3.39 -14.70
C SER A 144 7.67 4.13 -13.38
N LEU A 145 6.86 5.17 -13.11
CA LEU A 145 6.89 5.92 -11.84
C LEU A 145 6.24 5.09 -10.72
N VAL A 146 5.08 4.48 -11.02
CA VAL A 146 4.36 3.61 -10.09
C VAL A 146 5.22 2.40 -9.74
N GLU A 147 5.86 1.75 -10.71
CA GLU A 147 6.76 0.62 -10.48
C GLU A 147 7.93 0.98 -9.56
N ARG A 148 8.52 2.17 -9.72
CA ARG A 148 9.60 2.64 -8.84
C ARG A 148 9.08 2.86 -7.42
N PHE A 149 7.96 3.57 -7.28
CA PHE A 149 7.32 3.79 -5.98
C PHE A 149 6.96 2.48 -5.29
N VAL A 150 6.36 1.54 -6.01
CA VAL A 150 6.02 0.20 -5.49
C VAL A 150 7.29 -0.56 -5.15
N ARG A 151 8.36 -0.51 -5.95
CA ARG A 151 9.62 -1.19 -5.65
C ARG A 151 10.31 -0.63 -4.41
N ASP A 152 10.30 0.69 -4.25
CA ASP A 152 10.79 1.35 -3.03
C ASP A 152 9.90 1.00 -1.82
N GLY A 153 8.58 0.84 -2.03
CA GLY A 153 7.64 0.30 -1.06
C GLY A 153 7.75 -1.21 -0.81
N GLN A 154 8.28 -2.00 -1.74
CA GLN A 154 8.54 -3.45 -1.62
C GLN A 154 9.84 -3.75 -0.89
N GLN A 155 10.67 -2.73 -0.61
CA GLN A 155 11.72 -2.83 0.41
C GLN A 155 11.14 -3.13 1.81
N THR A 156 9.81 -3.03 2.01
CA THR A 156 9.11 -3.13 3.31
C THR A 156 9.05 -4.52 3.94
N ARG A 157 9.37 -5.63 3.24
CA ARG A 157 9.51 -6.93 3.93
C ARG A 157 10.86 -7.02 4.61
N LEU A 158 10.87 -7.37 5.90
CA LEU A 158 12.10 -7.73 6.58
C LEU A 158 12.63 -9.03 5.97
N THR A 159 13.91 -9.07 5.65
CA THR A 159 14.57 -10.32 5.25
C THR A 159 14.55 -11.31 6.43
N GLN A 160 14.74 -12.60 6.16
CA GLN A 160 14.85 -13.59 7.23
C GLN A 160 15.92 -13.21 8.26
N ALA A 161 17.09 -12.75 7.81
CA ALA A 161 18.14 -12.28 8.70
C ALA A 161 17.69 -11.09 9.57
N ALA A 162 16.82 -10.22 9.06
CA ALA A 162 16.27 -9.10 9.82
C ALA A 162 15.18 -9.53 10.82
N LEU A 163 14.36 -10.51 10.46
CA LEU A 163 13.38 -11.12 11.38
C LEU A 163 14.08 -11.86 12.51
N GLU A 164 15.12 -12.64 12.22
CA GLU A 164 15.93 -13.32 13.23
C GLU A 164 16.62 -12.33 14.17
N THR A 165 17.16 -11.21 13.66
CA THR A 165 17.74 -10.16 14.50
C THR A 165 16.68 -9.49 15.37
N LEU A 166 15.52 -9.16 14.78
CA LEU A 166 14.41 -8.55 15.49
C LEU A 166 13.91 -9.46 16.63
N ALA A 167 13.82 -10.78 16.39
CA ALA A 167 13.47 -11.75 17.40
C ALA A 167 14.49 -11.77 18.55
N VAL A 168 15.79 -11.77 18.25
CA VAL A 168 16.83 -11.69 19.29
C VAL A 168 16.65 -10.45 20.16
N VAL A 169 16.37 -9.29 19.56
CA VAL A 169 16.12 -8.04 20.32
C VAL A 169 14.85 -8.17 21.16
N ALA A 170 13.74 -8.66 20.61
CA ALA A 170 12.47 -8.78 21.32
C ALA A 170 12.56 -9.70 22.56
N TYR A 171 13.28 -10.82 22.47
CA TYR A 171 13.42 -11.78 23.59
C TYR A 171 14.56 -11.45 24.56
N ARG A 172 15.53 -10.61 24.19
CA ARG A 172 16.73 -10.33 25.02
C ARG A 172 16.90 -8.87 25.40
N GLN A 173 15.94 -8.01 25.06
CA GLN A 173 16.01 -6.60 25.43
C GLN A 173 16.05 -6.39 26.95
N PRO A 174 16.75 -5.35 27.43
CA PRO A 174 17.61 -4.44 26.65
C PRO A 174 18.95 -5.10 26.25
N VAL A 175 19.35 -5.00 24.98
CA VAL A 175 20.53 -5.71 24.43
C VAL A 175 21.44 -4.82 23.56
N SER A 176 22.76 -5.02 23.63
CA SER A 176 23.72 -4.27 22.79
C SER A 176 23.94 -4.90 21.41
N ARG A 177 24.36 -4.10 20.41
CA ARG A 177 24.67 -4.60 19.04
C ARG A 177 25.70 -5.73 19.06
N ALA A 178 26.74 -5.61 19.89
CA ALA A 178 27.78 -6.63 20.02
C ALA A 178 27.20 -7.97 20.52
N ARG A 179 26.29 -7.92 21.50
CA ARG A 179 25.65 -9.12 22.03
C ARG A 179 24.68 -9.76 21.04
N VAL A 180 23.97 -8.96 20.26
CA VAL A 180 23.15 -9.44 19.13
C VAL A 180 24.00 -10.16 18.09
N ALA A 181 25.13 -9.58 17.68
CA ALA A 181 26.05 -10.19 16.72
C ALA A 181 26.65 -11.51 17.26
N ALA A 182 26.97 -11.56 18.56
CA ALA A 182 27.45 -12.77 19.22
C ALA A 182 26.40 -13.89 19.21
N ILE A 183 25.13 -13.58 19.50
CA ILE A 183 24.03 -14.57 19.47
C ILE A 183 23.78 -15.08 18.05
N ARG A 184 23.82 -14.19 17.05
CA ARG A 184 23.59 -14.56 15.64
C ARG A 184 24.78 -15.25 14.99
N GLY A 185 25.97 -15.18 15.60
CA GLY A 185 27.21 -15.71 15.02
C GLY A 185 27.69 -14.97 13.77
N VAL A 186 27.03 -13.88 13.38
CA VAL A 186 27.31 -13.10 12.16
C VAL A 186 27.15 -11.59 12.42
N ASN A 187 27.81 -10.76 11.61
CA ASN A 187 27.69 -9.32 11.72
C ASN A 187 26.25 -8.87 11.44
N SER A 188 25.63 -8.23 12.43
CA SER A 188 24.23 -7.78 12.41
C SER A 188 24.08 -6.25 12.33
N ASP A 189 25.16 -5.49 12.11
CA ASP A 189 25.15 -4.02 12.17
C ASP A 189 24.26 -3.36 11.11
N GLY A 190 24.33 -3.86 9.87
CA GLY A 190 23.49 -3.35 8.77
C GLY A 190 22.01 -3.58 9.06
N VAL A 191 21.68 -4.76 9.58
CA VAL A 191 20.32 -5.14 9.97
C VAL A 191 19.81 -4.30 11.13
N MET A 192 20.62 -4.10 12.17
CA MET A 192 20.27 -3.26 13.32
C MET A 192 19.96 -1.82 12.87
N ARG A 193 20.76 -1.26 11.95
CA ARG A 193 20.50 0.06 11.37
C ARG A 193 19.16 0.10 10.62
N THR A 194 18.86 -0.95 9.85
CA THR A 194 17.58 -1.06 9.15
C THR A 194 16.39 -1.17 10.11
N LEU A 195 16.51 -1.94 11.19
CA LEU A 195 15.45 -2.08 12.19
C LEU A 195 15.18 -0.77 12.94
N VAL A 196 16.23 -0.02 13.28
CA VAL A 196 16.12 1.32 13.88
C VAL A 196 15.51 2.31 12.89
N ALA A 197 15.98 2.34 11.64
CA ALA A 197 15.44 3.23 10.62
C ALA A 197 13.95 2.96 10.31
N ARG A 198 13.50 1.72 10.50
CA ARG A 198 12.09 1.32 10.36
C ARG A 198 11.25 1.53 11.63
N GLY A 199 11.84 2.06 12.70
CA GLY A 199 11.15 2.31 13.96
C GLY A 199 10.67 1.05 14.69
N LEU A 200 11.18 -0.13 14.35
CA LEU A 200 10.86 -1.39 15.03
C LEU A 200 11.68 -1.58 16.31
N VAL A 201 12.84 -0.95 16.36
CA VAL A 201 13.80 -0.99 17.48
C VAL A 201 14.28 0.44 17.77
N GLU A 202 14.48 0.75 19.04
CA GLU A 202 14.98 2.04 19.52
C GLU A 202 16.10 1.88 20.56
N GLU A 203 16.79 2.98 20.86
CA GLU A 203 17.86 3.00 21.85
C GLU A 203 17.29 3.07 23.28
N ALA A 204 17.78 2.19 24.14
CA ALA A 204 17.33 1.99 25.52
C ALA A 204 18.40 2.43 26.53
N GLY A 205 19.14 3.50 26.22
CA GLY A 205 20.25 4.00 27.03
C GLY A 205 21.54 3.21 26.83
N THR A 206 22.40 3.25 27.84
CA THR A 206 23.78 2.76 27.75
C THR A 206 24.10 1.81 28.90
N GLU A 207 24.80 0.73 28.60
CA GLU A 207 25.26 -0.23 29.60
C GLU A 207 26.29 0.42 30.55
N PRO A 208 26.14 0.31 31.89
CA PRO A 208 26.99 1.03 32.85
C PRO A 208 28.48 0.67 32.79
N GLU A 209 28.80 -0.58 32.49
CA GLU A 209 30.18 -1.10 32.51
C GLU A 209 30.91 -0.88 31.19
N SER A 210 30.24 -1.16 30.07
CA SER A 210 30.86 -1.15 28.73
C SER A 210 30.67 0.17 27.99
N GLN A 211 29.78 1.06 28.49
CA GLN A 211 29.27 2.21 27.77
C GLN A 211 28.67 1.88 26.37
N ALA A 212 28.27 0.63 26.14
CA ALA A 212 27.63 0.23 24.89
C ALA A 212 26.15 0.68 24.84
N VAL A 213 25.70 1.14 23.68
CA VAL A 213 24.29 1.47 23.46
C VAL A 213 23.44 0.21 23.49
N LEU A 214 22.35 0.25 24.26
CA LEU A 214 21.36 -0.80 24.38
C LEU A 214 20.18 -0.54 23.46
N TYR A 215 19.52 -1.60 23.01
CA TYR A 215 18.39 -1.57 22.08
C TYR A 215 17.20 -2.33 22.67
N ARG A 216 15.99 -1.86 22.35
CA ARG A 216 14.70 -2.49 22.68
C ARG A 216 13.69 -2.32 21.54
N THR A 217 12.65 -3.14 21.49
CA THR A 217 11.54 -2.96 20.55
C THR A 217 10.66 -1.78 20.94
N THR A 218 10.00 -1.19 19.94
CA THR A 218 9.10 -0.04 20.12
C THR A 218 7.64 -0.46 20.25
N SER A 219 6.75 0.49 20.56
CA SER A 219 5.29 0.27 20.46
C SER A 219 4.85 -0.06 19.03
N TYR A 220 5.52 0.52 18.03
CA TYR A 220 5.26 0.22 16.62
C TYR A 220 5.52 -1.25 16.28
N PHE A 221 6.51 -1.89 16.91
CA PHE A 221 6.69 -3.34 16.77
C PHE A 221 5.48 -4.11 17.29
N LEU A 222 4.95 -3.78 18.47
CA LEU A 222 3.80 -4.46 19.08
C LEU A 222 2.55 -4.33 18.20
N GLU A 223 2.27 -3.13 17.69
CA GLU A 223 1.17 -2.86 16.76
C GLU A 223 1.29 -3.72 15.49
N ARG A 224 2.50 -3.81 14.93
CA ARG A 224 2.75 -4.60 13.71
C ARG A 224 2.68 -6.11 13.93
N MET A 225 2.93 -6.58 15.15
CA MET A 225 2.83 -7.99 15.55
C MET A 225 1.43 -8.36 16.06
N GLY A 226 0.53 -7.38 16.27
CA GLY A 226 -0.79 -7.62 16.84
C GLY A 226 -0.76 -8.02 18.32
N LEU A 227 0.27 -7.60 19.06
CA LEU A 227 0.48 -7.93 20.46
C LEU A 227 0.08 -6.74 21.36
N ARG A 228 -0.48 -7.03 22.53
CA ARG A 228 -0.78 -6.00 23.54
C ARG A 228 0.46 -5.61 24.35
N ASP A 229 1.31 -6.58 24.64
CA ASP A 229 2.57 -6.40 25.35
C ASP A 229 3.56 -7.53 25.01
N LEU A 230 4.81 -7.39 25.47
CA LEU A 230 5.88 -8.36 25.17
C LEU A 230 5.71 -9.71 25.87
N GLY A 231 4.86 -9.81 26.90
CA GLY A 231 4.54 -11.05 27.58
C GLY A 231 3.66 -11.99 26.75
N GLU A 232 3.06 -11.50 25.67
CA GLU A 232 2.33 -12.32 24.69
C GLU A 232 3.24 -13.00 23.67
N LEU A 233 4.56 -12.73 23.70
CA LEU A 233 5.51 -13.42 22.85
C LEU A 233 5.57 -14.91 23.20
N PRO A 234 5.49 -15.82 22.20
CA PRO A 234 5.59 -17.25 22.43
C PRO A 234 6.85 -17.62 23.21
N GLU A 235 6.74 -18.55 24.16
CA GLU A 235 7.94 -19.07 24.83
C GLU A 235 8.86 -19.76 23.80
N LEU A 236 10.18 -19.63 23.97
CA LEU A 236 11.15 -20.21 23.05
C LEU A 236 11.20 -21.75 23.11
N ALA A 237 10.68 -22.35 24.18
CA ALA A 237 10.83 -23.77 24.51
C ALA A 237 10.18 -24.77 23.51
N PRO A 238 9.02 -24.53 22.88
CA PRO A 238 8.41 -25.50 21.97
C PRO A 238 9.06 -25.60 20.57
N PHE A 239 10.02 -24.72 20.25
CA PHE A 239 10.57 -24.58 18.89
C PHE A 239 12.10 -24.71 18.83
N LEU A 240 12.76 -25.04 19.93
CA LEU A 240 14.17 -25.42 19.93
C LEU A 240 14.26 -26.91 19.55
N PRO A 241 15.04 -27.31 18.53
CA PRO A 241 15.40 -28.72 18.39
C PRO A 241 16.09 -29.17 19.69
N ASP A 242 15.82 -30.40 20.12
CA ASP A 242 16.24 -30.99 21.42
C ASP A 242 17.77 -30.94 21.68
N ASP A 243 18.57 -30.48 20.72
CA ASP A 243 20.03 -30.57 20.71
C ASP A 243 20.75 -29.41 21.45
N VAL A 244 20.04 -28.38 21.93
CA VAL A 244 20.68 -27.22 22.59
C VAL A 244 21.06 -27.44 24.06
N GLU A 245 20.74 -28.57 24.68
CA GLU A 245 21.19 -28.88 26.05
C GLU A 245 22.69 -29.22 26.15
N THR A 246 23.37 -29.46 25.03
CA THR A 246 24.78 -29.93 25.04
C THR A 246 25.85 -28.84 25.03
N LEU A 247 25.49 -27.54 25.02
CA LEU A 247 26.47 -26.44 24.99
C LEU A 247 26.89 -25.93 26.38
N GLU A 248 26.32 -26.44 27.48
CA GLU A 248 26.73 -26.05 28.83
C GLU A 248 27.79 -26.97 29.48
N GLU A 249 28.16 -28.12 28.89
CA GLU A 249 29.09 -29.07 29.55
C GLU A 249 30.58 -28.92 29.18
N HIS A 250 30.95 -28.11 28.18
CA HIS A 250 32.37 -27.90 27.82
C HIS A 250 32.98 -26.63 28.43
N ARG A 251 32.72 -26.41 29.73
CA ARG A 251 33.50 -25.48 30.54
C ARG A 251 33.81 -26.07 31.92
N GLN A 252 34.70 -27.06 31.94
CA GLN A 252 35.56 -27.40 33.08
C GLN A 252 37.01 -27.46 32.63
#